data_AF-A8FQY5-F1
#
_entry.id   AF-A8FQY5-F1
#
_cell.length_a   1.000
_cell.length_b   1.000
_cell.length_c   1.000
_cell.angle_alpha   90.00
_cell.angle_beta   90.00
_cell.angle_gamma   90.00
#
_symmetry.space_group_name_H-M   'P 1'
#
loop_
_entity.id
_entity.type
_entity.pdbx_description
1 polymer ?
#
loop_
_entity_poly.entity_id
_entity_poly.type
_entity_poly.pdbx_seq_one_letter_code
_entity_poly.pdbx_strand_id
1 'polypeptide(L)' 'MSQVAKVVEWVNQDGKPLWWRHAIRIALGHGEIKSELVDVLYNLAKMEFGLLQKDEIYPSNISPVAVTGGKPLEQ' A
#
# COMPACT_ATOMS: atom_id res chain seq x y z
N MET A 1 -11.85 17.85 4.19
CA MET A 1 -11.19 16.55 3.94
C MET A 1 -11.34 15.66 5.17
N SER A 2 -11.61 14.37 4.98
CA SER A 2 -11.59 13.39 6.08
C SER A 2 -10.15 13.12 6.54
N GLN A 3 -9.98 12.65 7.78
CA GLN A 3 -8.66 12.26 8.28
C GLN A 3 -8.04 11.15 7.42
N VAL A 4 -8.87 10.25 6.88
CA VAL A 4 -8.47 9.22 5.93
C VAL A 4 -7.88 9.81 4.65
N ALA A 5 -8.54 10.81 4.06
CA ALA A 5 -8.06 11.46 2.83
C ALA A 5 -6.67 12.10 3.03
N LYS A 6 -6.43 12.74 4.17
CA LYS A 6 -5.12 13.32 4.50
C LYS A 6 -4.01 12.27 4.58
N VAL A 7 -4.29 11.11 5.15
CA VAL A 7 -3.31 10.00 5.24
C VAL A 7 -3.02 9.43 3.85
N VAL A 8 -4.04 9.29 3.01
CA VAL A 8 -3.89 8.82 1.62
C VAL A 8 -3.08 9.82 0.77
N GLU A 9 -3.34 11.12 0.90
CA GLU A 9 -2.52 12.13 0.24
C GLU A 9 -1.08 12.08 0.73
N TRP A 10 -0.87 11.99 2.05
CA TRP A 10 0.47 11.94 2.66
C TRP A 10 1.30 10.73 2.20
N VAL A 11 0.71 9.54 2.09
CA VAL A 11 1.44 8.33 1.66
C VAL A 11 1.78 8.33 0.18
N ASN A 12 1.05 9.10 -0.62
CA ASN A 12 1.31 9.24 -2.06
C ASN A 12 2.36 10.30 -2.39
N GLN A 13 2.76 11.15 -1.43
CA GLN A 13 3.80 12.17 -1.62
C GLN A 13 5.18 11.56 -1.92
N ASP A 14 5.99 12.30 -2.67
CA ASP A 14 7.37 11.93 -2.95
C ASP A 14 8.22 11.88 -1.66
N GLY A 15 9.21 10.98 -1.66
CA GLY A 15 10.10 10.76 -0.52
C GLY A 15 9.50 9.86 0.58
N LYS A 16 8.31 9.29 0.39
CA LYS A 16 7.77 8.22 1.24
C LYS A 16 8.13 6.84 0.69
N PRO A 17 8.40 5.85 1.56
CA PRO A 17 8.58 4.47 1.11
C PRO A 17 7.34 3.98 0.36
N LEU A 18 7.55 3.41 -0.81
CA LEU A 18 6.48 2.99 -1.70
C LEU A 18 5.66 1.84 -1.07
N TRP A 19 6.30 0.98 -0.29
CA TRP A 19 5.63 -0.09 0.45
C TRP A 19 4.57 0.41 1.45
N TRP A 20 4.65 1.68 1.91
CA TRP A 20 3.62 2.27 2.77
C TRP A 20 2.27 2.35 2.09
N ARG A 21 2.24 2.49 0.76
CA ARG A 21 1.00 2.51 -0.01
C ARG A 21 0.23 1.22 0.16
N HIS A 22 0.92 0.09 0.12
CA HIS A 22 0.31 -1.22 0.37
C HIS A 22 -0.22 -1.35 1.80
N ALA A 23 0.56 -0.90 2.79
CA ALA A 23 0.17 -0.93 4.21
C ALA A 23 -1.11 -0.14 4.49
N ILE A 24 -1.20 1.09 3.97
CA ILE A 24 -2.39 1.93 4.12
C ILE A 24 -3.58 1.31 3.38
N ARG A 25 -3.37 0.75 2.19
CA ARG A 25 -4.45 0.12 1.41
C ARG A 25 -5.06 -1.09 2.16
N ILE A 26 -4.22 -1.91 2.80
CA ILE A 26 -4.66 -3.00 3.69
C ILE A 26 -5.44 -2.45 4.89
N ALA A 27 -4.89 -1.46 5.58
CA ALA A 27 -5.51 -0.89 6.77
C ALA A 27 -6.88 -0.25 6.46
N LEU A 28 -7.03 0.38 5.28
CA LEU A 28 -8.30 0.93 4.82
C LEU A 28 -9.33 -0.16 4.47
N GLY A 29 -8.89 -1.29 3.92
CA GLY A 29 -9.79 -2.38 3.53
C GLY A 29 -10.24 -3.24 4.71
N HIS A 30 -9.35 -3.51 5.67
CA HIS A 30 -9.60 -4.46 6.76
C HIS A 30 -9.76 -3.80 8.13
N GLY A 31 -9.49 -2.50 8.26
CA GLY A 31 -9.47 -1.78 9.54
C GLY A 31 -8.21 -2.01 10.38
N GLU A 32 -7.46 -3.08 10.10
CA GLU A 32 -6.23 -3.45 10.78
C GLU A 32 -5.22 -4.09 9.81
N ILE A 33 -3.94 -4.10 10.20
CA ILE A 33 -2.91 -4.88 9.52
C ILE A 33 -2.70 -6.16 10.32
N LYS A 34 -3.18 -7.27 9.78
CA LYS A 34 -3.01 -8.60 10.39
C LYS A 34 -1.54 -9.03 10.35
N SER A 35 -1.14 -9.86 11.32
CA SER A 35 0.24 -10.37 11.41
C SER A 35 0.72 -11.05 10.13
N GLU A 36 -0.16 -11.76 9.42
CA GLU A 36 0.14 -12.42 8.15
C GLU A 36 0.51 -11.43 7.03
N LEU A 37 0.05 -10.18 7.12
CA LEU A 37 0.33 -9.13 6.15
C LEU A 37 1.61 -8.36 6.51
N VAL A 38 2.11 -8.50 7.75
CA VAL A 38 3.38 -7.88 8.17
C VAL A 38 4.55 -8.48 7.39
N ASP A 39 4.57 -9.80 7.19
CA ASP A 39 5.59 -10.46 6.39
C ASP A 39 5.57 -10.02 4.92
N VAL A 40 4.37 -9.80 4.36
CA VAL A 40 4.18 -9.26 3.01
C VAL A 40 4.76 -7.85 2.90
N LEU A 41 4.44 -6.97 3.85
CA LEU A 41 4.97 -5.60 3.88
C LEU A 41 6.49 -5.58 4.06
N TYR A 42 7.02 -6.48 4.87
CA TYR A 42 8.46 -6.59 5.10
C TYR A 42 9.21 -7.06 3.86
N ASN A 43 8.67 -8.03 3.13
CA ASN A 43 9.23 -8.47 1.85
C ASN A 43 9.14 -7.36 0.79
N LEU A 44 8.02 -6.62 0.75
CA LEU A 44 7.86 -5.48 -0.14
C LEU A 44 8.90 -4.38 0.12
N ALA A 45 9.19 -4.10 1.39
CA ALA A 45 10.25 -3.18 1.79
C ALA A 45 11.63 -3.70 1.32
N LYS A 46 11.94 -4.98 1.56
CA LYS A 46 13.21 -5.57 1.07
C LYS A 46 13.35 -5.45 -0.44
N MET A 47 12.29 -5.67 -1.21
CA MET A 47 12.29 -5.50 -2.67
C MET A 47 12.51 -4.04 -3.08
N GLU A 48 11.92 -3.09 -2.35
CA GLU A 48 12.13 -1.65 -2.59
C GLU A 48 13.58 -1.24 -2.38
N PHE A 49 14.20 -1.70 -1.29
CA PHE A 49 15.59 -1.41 -0.94
C PHE A 49 16.62 -2.33 -1.63
N GLY A 50 16.19 -3.23 -2.53
CA GLY A 50 17.08 -4.10 -3.31
C GLY A 50 17.70 -5.27 -2.53
N LEU A 51 17.18 -5.58 -1.33
CA LEU A 51 17.56 -6.75 -0.53
C LEU A 51 16.88 -8.05 -1.02
N LEU A 52 15.80 -7.91 -1.79
CA LEU A 52 15.13 -8.99 -2.51
C LEU A 52 14.91 -8.59 -3.97
N GLN A 53 14.86 -9.57 -4.87
CA GLN A 53 14.48 -9.32 -6.26
C GLN A 53 13.01 -8.90 -6.31
N LYS A 54 12.71 -7.84 -7.06
CA LYS A 54 11.34 -7.41 -7.33
C LYS A 54 10.66 -8.47 -8.19
N ASP A 55 9.55 -8.99 -7.71
CA ASP A 55 8.71 -9.93 -8.44
C ASP A 55 7.69 -9.18 -9.32
N GLU A 56 6.88 -9.94 -10.05
CA GLU A 56 5.86 -9.38 -10.95
C GLU A 56 4.72 -8.64 -10.22
N ILE A 57 4.52 -8.92 -8.93
CA ILE A 57 3.45 -8.32 -8.13
C ILE A 57 3.88 -7.01 -7.47
N TYR A 58 5.19 -6.75 -7.35
CA TYR A 58 5.76 -5.52 -6.82
C TYR A 58 5.10 -4.24 -7.37
N PRO A 59 5.00 -4.00 -8.70
CA PRO A 59 4.39 -2.78 -9.24
C PRO A 59 2.92 -2.57 -8.83
N SER A 60 2.14 -3.64 -8.74
CA SER A 60 0.74 -3.56 -8.27
C SER A 60 0.68 -3.20 -6.77
N ASN A 61 1.61 -3.73 -5.98
CA ASN A 61 1.66 -3.48 -4.54
C ASN A 61 2.07 -2.04 -4.20
N ILE A 62 2.93 -1.41 -5.00
CA ILE A 62 3.40 -0.02 -4.79
C ILE A 62 2.57 1.06 -5.50
N SER A 63 1.47 0.69 -6.16
CA SER A 63 0.61 1.65 -6.85
C SER A 63 0.08 2.74 -5.90
N PRO A 64 -0.29 3.93 -6.37
CA PRO A 64 -0.86 4.98 -5.53
C PRO A 64 -2.13 4.54 -4.79
N VAL A 65 -2.31 4.95 -3.54
CA VAL A 65 -3.54 4.67 -2.79
C VAL A 65 -4.62 5.66 -3.20
N ALA A 66 -5.81 5.17 -3.53
CA ALA A 66 -6.98 6.00 -3.76
C ALA A 66 -7.97 5.80 -2.60
N VAL A 67 -8.61 6.89 -2.14
CA VAL A 67 -9.79 6.78 -1.29
C VAL A 67 -10.92 6.31 -2.21
N THR A 68 -11.10 5.00 -2.34
CA THR A 68 -12.19 4.44 -3.15
C THR A 68 -13.51 4.68 -2.44
N GLY A 69 -14.12 5.83 -2.70
CA GLY A 69 -15.57 5.96 -2.67
C GLY A 69 -16.13 5.47 -4.00
N GLY A 70 -16.57 4.21 -4.08
CA GLY A 70 -17.45 3.72 -5.15
C GLY A 70 -16.91 2.61 -6.06
N LYS A 71 -17.48 1.42 -5.83
CA LYS A 71 -17.62 0.20 -6.66
C LYS A 71 -16.38 -0.63 -7.07
N PRO A 72 -16.49 -1.97 -6.98
CA PRO A 72 -15.55 -2.88 -7.61
C PRO A 72 -15.72 -2.82 -9.14
N LEU A 73 -14.61 -2.99 -9.85
CA LEU A 73 -14.60 -3.23 -11.28
C LEU A 73 -15.26 -4.60 -11.54
N GLU A 74 -16.54 -4.58 -11.92
CA GLU A 74 -17.16 -5.70 -12.63
C GLU A 74 -16.51 -5.76 -14.03
N GLN A 75 -15.94 -6.92 -14.36
CA GLN A 75 -15.64 -7.32 -15.74
C GLN A 75 -16.85 -8.02 -16.34
#